data_AF-A0A2V7DLQ3-F1
#
_entry.id   AF-A0A2V7DLQ3-F1
#
_cell.length_a   1.000
_cell.length_b   1.000
_cell.length_c   1.000
_cell.angle_alpha   90.00
_cell.angle_beta   90.00
_cell.angle_gamma   90.00
#
_symmetry.space_group_name_H-M   'P 1'
#
loop_
_entity.id
_entity.type
_entity.pdbx_description
1 polymer ?
#
loop_
_entity_poly.entity_id
_entity_poly.type
_entity_poly.pdbx_seq_one_letter_code
_entity_poly.pdbx_strand_id
1 'polypeptide(L)'
;MLLVFGALLARRGWFRAHGVCQSIAYGLMLLMTAIWMGPVFWKFFAPNVVRLKLDRTDLIVTAHAALGTAVVLLGAYVILVAATSVVPERLRFQNYQLWMRTLIGLWWSAILIGIWTYFVAA
;
A
#
# COMPACT_ATOMS: atom_id res chain seq x y z
N MET A 1 -0.10 12.97 2.33
CA MET A 1 -0.99 14.00 2.94
C MET A 1 -2.40 13.50 3.18
N LEU A 2 -3.10 12.94 2.18
CA LEU A 2 -4.47 12.41 2.36
C LEU A 2 -4.58 11.33 3.44
N LEU A 3 -3.58 10.46 3.62
CA LEU A 3 -3.61 9.40 4.64
C LEU A 3 -3.58 9.93 6.07
N VAL A 4 -2.71 10.90 6.35
CA VAL A 4 -2.62 11.56 7.67
C VAL A 4 -3.88 12.38 7.92
N PHE A 5 -4.36 13.10 6.91
CA PHE A 5 -5.61 13.84 6.99
C PHE A 5 -6.81 12.93 7.29
N GLY A 6 -6.92 11.79 6.59
CA GLY A 6 -7.92 10.78 6.88
C GLY A 6 -7.81 10.23 8.30
N ALA A 7 -6.61 9.97 8.81
CA ALA A 7 -6.42 9.55 10.20
C ALA A 7 -6.93 10.61 11.20
N LEU A 8 -6.72 11.90 10.92
CA LEU A 8 -7.27 12.99 11.74
C LEU A 8 -8.81 13.01 11.70
N LEU A 9 -9.42 12.80 10.53
CA LEU A 9 -10.89 12.69 10.40
C LEU A 9 -11.44 11.54 11.26
N ALA A 10 -10.80 10.37 11.23
CA ALA A 10 -11.19 9.23 12.05
C ALA A 10 -11.05 9.52 13.56
N ARG A 11 -9.98 10.21 13.99
CA ARG A 11 -9.80 10.60 15.40
C ARG A 11 -10.84 11.60 15.89
N ARG A 12 -11.41 12.41 14.98
CA ARG A 12 -12.53 13.30 15.26
C ARG A 12 -13.91 12.61 15.19
N GLY A 13 -13.95 11.29 14.96
CA GLY A 13 -15.18 10.51 14.84
C GLY A 13 -15.88 10.65 13.48
N TRP A 14 -15.27 11.35 12.50
CA TRP A 14 -15.86 11.58 11.19
C TRP A 14 -15.55 10.41 10.23
N PHE A 15 -16.06 9.22 10.57
CA PHE A 15 -15.72 7.97 9.87
C PHE A 15 -16.16 7.93 8.40
N ARG A 16 -17.28 8.57 8.05
CA ARG A 16 -17.72 8.70 6.65
C ARG A 16 -16.74 9.52 5.81
N ALA A 17 -16.36 10.71 6.31
CA ALA A 17 -15.39 11.56 5.63
C ALA A 17 -14.00 10.90 5.56
N HIS A 18 -13.60 10.19 6.62
CA HIS A 18 -12.41 9.35 6.60
C HIS A 18 -12.47 8.31 5.47
N GLY A 19 -13.56 7.54 5.40
CA GLY A 19 -13.75 6.52 4.36
C GLY A 19 -13.63 7.08 2.95
N VAL A 20 -14.32 8.19 2.65
CA VAL A 20 -14.23 8.87 1.35
C VAL A 20 -12.79 9.32 1.05
N CYS A 21 -12.15 9.99 2.00
CA CYS A 21 -10.78 10.47 1.86
C CYS A 21 -9.80 9.33 1.56
N GLN A 22 -9.92 8.21 2.29
CA GLN A 22 -9.04 7.06 2.12
C GLN A 22 -9.32 6.30 0.82
N SER A 23 -10.58 6.15 0.41
CA SER A 23 -10.93 5.54 -0.87
C SER A 23 -10.36 6.32 -2.05
N ILE A 24 -10.42 7.65 -2.01
CA ILE A 24 -9.80 8.52 -3.03
C ILE A 24 -8.27 8.34 -3.01
N ALA A 25 -7.65 8.39 -1.82
CA ALA A 25 -6.20 8.24 -1.69
C ALA A 25 -5.72 6.88 -2.22
N TYR A 26 -6.44 5.81 -1.89
CA TYR A 26 -6.17 4.45 -2.38
C TYR A 26 -6.33 4.34 -3.90
N GLY A 27 -7.40 4.90 -4.47
CA GLY A 27 -7.64 4.89 -5.91
C GLY A 27 -6.54 5.62 -6.69
N LEU A 28 -6.12 6.80 -6.22
CA LEU A 28 -5.02 7.55 -6.80
C LEU A 28 -3.69 6.79 -6.70
N MET A 29 -3.40 6.22 -5.52
CA MET A 29 -2.21 5.39 -5.32
C MET A 29 -2.20 4.21 -6.30
N LEU A 30 -3.30 3.46 -6.40
CA LEU A 30 -3.40 2.30 -7.29
C LEU A 30 -3.19 2.70 -8.76
N LEU A 31 -3.82 3.80 -9.19
CA LEU A 31 -3.66 4.33 -10.54
C LEU A 31 -2.21 4.71 -10.83
N MET A 32 -1.57 5.45 -9.92
CA MET A 32 -0.17 5.87 -10.08
C MET A 32 0.77 4.67 -10.08
N THR A 33 0.56 3.69 -9.20
CA THR A 33 1.34 2.45 -9.19
C THR A 33 1.17 1.68 -10.49
N ALA A 34 -0.04 1.57 -11.03
CA ALA A 34 -0.31 0.85 -12.27
C ALA A 34 0.32 1.54 -13.50
N ILE A 35 0.29 2.86 -13.58
CA ILE A 35 0.79 3.62 -14.74
C ILE A 35 2.31 3.81 -14.68
N TRP A 36 2.85 4.19 -13.52
CA TRP A 36 4.24 4.65 -13.43
C TRP A 36 5.18 3.57 -12.88
N MET A 37 4.79 2.87 -11.80
CA MET A 37 5.70 1.94 -11.12
C MET A 37 5.66 0.54 -11.73
N GLY A 38 4.47 0.04 -12.07
CA GLY A 38 4.26 -1.29 -12.62
C GLY A 38 5.08 -1.57 -13.87
N PRO A 39 5.00 -0.73 -14.93
CA PRO A 39 5.73 -0.96 -16.17
C PRO A 39 7.25 -0.92 -15.97
N VAL A 40 7.74 0.00 -15.13
CA VAL A 40 9.18 0.11 -14.81
C VAL A 40 9.66 -1.15 -14.11
N PHE A 41 8.94 -1.60 -13.08
CA PHE A 41 9.29 -2.83 -12.37
C PHE A 41 9.34 -4.05 -13.32
N TRP A 42 8.31 -4.19 -14.17
CA TRP A 42 8.20 -5.32 -15.09
C TRP A 42 9.28 -5.34 -16.17
N LYS A 43 9.66 -4.17 -16.68
CA LYS A 43 10.67 -4.07 -17.72
C LYS A 43 12.09 -4.26 -17.19
N PHE A 44 12.41 -3.71 -16.03
CA PHE A 44 13.80 -3.58 -15.58
C PHE A 44 14.19 -4.51 -14.44
N PHE A 45 13.26 -4.89 -13.56
CA PHE A 45 13.58 -5.61 -12.32
C PHE A 45 13.03 -7.04 -12.30
N ALA A 46 11.82 -7.26 -12.83
CA ALA A 46 11.20 -8.59 -12.86
C ALA A 46 12.04 -9.67 -13.57
N PRO A 47 12.76 -9.40 -14.67
CA PRO A 47 13.64 -10.39 -15.28
C PRO A 47 14.74 -10.88 -14.34
N ASN A 48 15.30 -9.99 -13.50
CA ASN A 48 16.37 -10.31 -12.55
C ASN A 48 15.84 -11.17 -11.39
N VAL A 49 14.62 -10.88 -10.92
CA VAL A 49 13.90 -11.69 -9.93
C VAL A 49 13.66 -13.11 -10.44
N VAL A 50 13.11 -13.26 -11.64
CA VAL A 50 12.80 -14.57 -12.24
C VAL A 50 14.07 -15.39 -12.48
N ARG A 51 15.16 -14.73 -12.87
CA ARG A 51 16.45 -15.39 -13.10
C ARG A 51 17.27 -15.61 -11.82
N LEU A 52 16.76 -15.16 -10.66
CA LEU A 52 17.46 -15.18 -9.37
C LEU A 52 18.85 -14.53 -9.44
N LYS A 53 19.01 -13.51 -10.28
CA LYS A 53 20.23 -12.72 -10.46
C LYS A 53 20.01 -11.32 -9.92
N LEU A 54 19.88 -11.23 -8.60
CA LEU A 54 19.56 -9.97 -7.91
C LEU A 54 20.86 -9.31 -7.43
N ASP A 55 21.08 -8.07 -7.85
CA ASP A 55 22.04 -7.21 -7.15
C ASP A 55 21.40 -6.52 -5.93
N ARG A 56 22.16 -5.65 -5.26
CA ARG A 56 21.68 -4.92 -4.08
C ARG A 56 20.48 -4.02 -4.40
N THR A 57 20.49 -3.38 -5.56
CA THR A 57 19.43 -2.47 -6.01
C THR A 57 18.17 -3.26 -6.34
N ASP A 58 18.30 -4.36 -7.08
CA ASP A 58 17.22 -5.27 -7.39
C ASP A 58 16.56 -5.83 -6.12
N LEU A 59 17.36 -6.18 -5.10
CA LEU A 59 16.83 -6.67 -3.82
C LEU A 59 15.97 -5.62 -3.13
N ILE A 60 16.44 -4.36 -3.04
CA ILE A 60 15.71 -3.28 -2.39
C ILE A 60 14.44 -2.94 -3.18
N VAL A 61 14.52 -2.87 -4.50
CA VAL A 61 13.38 -2.61 -5.37
C VAL A 61 12.35 -3.74 -5.28
N THR A 62 12.79 -4.99 -5.22
CA THR A 62 11.90 -6.15 -5.05
C THR A 62 11.24 -6.15 -3.67
N ALA A 63 11.98 -5.83 -2.61
CA ALA A 63 11.42 -5.69 -1.27
C ALA A 63 10.39 -4.55 -1.20
N HIS A 64 10.68 -3.41 -1.83
CA HIS A 64 9.74 -2.30 -1.97
C HIS A 64 8.48 -2.71 -2.72
N ALA A 65 8.63 -3.40 -3.86
CA ALA A 65 7.51 -3.88 -4.66
C ALA A 65 6.63 -4.86 -3.88
N ALA A 66 7.23 -5.85 -3.19
CA ALA A 66 6.51 -6.81 -2.38
C ALA A 66 5.73 -6.14 -1.23
N LEU A 67 6.37 -5.20 -0.54
CA LEU A 67 5.73 -4.44 0.54
C LEU A 67 4.60 -3.54 0.00
N GLY A 68 4.82 -2.89 -1.14
CA GLY A 68 3.80 -2.11 -1.84
C GLY A 68 2.60 -2.97 -2.25
N THR A 69 2.83 -4.18 -2.78
CA THR A 69 1.76 -5.14 -3.09
C THR A 69 0.98 -5.52 -1.83
N ALA A 70 1.66 -5.79 -0.71
CA ALA A 70 0.99 -6.09 0.56
C ALA A 70 0.10 -4.93 1.02
N VAL A 71 0.57 -3.68 0.89
CA VAL A 71 -0.20 -2.47 1.21
C VAL A 71 -1.42 -2.31 0.29
N VAL A 72 -1.26 -2.55 -1.02
CA VAL A 72 -2.37 -2.51 -1.99
C VAL A 72 -3.43 -3.55 -1.62
N LEU A 73 -3.03 -4.81 -1.42
CA LEU A 73 -3.97 -5.89 -1.08
C LEU A 73 -4.66 -5.63 0.25
N LEU A 74 -3.93 -5.18 1.26
CA LEU A 74 -4.50 -4.85 2.56
C LEU A 74 -5.47 -3.66 2.47
N GLY A 75 -5.14 -2.62 1.70
CA GLY A 75 -6.01 -1.48 1.45
C GLY A 75 -7.31 -1.89 0.73
N ALA A 76 -7.21 -2.73 -0.31
CA ALA A 76 -8.37 -3.29 -0.98
C ALA A 76 -9.27 -4.07 -0.01
N TYR A 77 -8.67 -4.95 0.80
CA TYR A 77 -9.38 -5.73 1.80
C TYR A 77 -10.08 -4.83 2.84
N VAL A 78 -9.42 -3.77 3.32
CA VAL A 78 -10.03 -2.77 4.21
C VAL A 78 -11.24 -2.10 3.58
N ILE A 79 -11.14 -1.66 2.32
CA ILE A 79 -12.25 -1.04 1.61
C ILE A 79 -13.39 -2.04 1.44
N LEU A 80 -13.11 -3.29 1.06
CA LEU A 80 -14.12 -4.32 0.89
C LEU A 80 -14.86 -4.61 2.20
N VAL A 81 -14.15 -4.74 3.32
CA VAL A 81 -14.76 -4.98 4.64
C VAL A 81 -15.56 -3.77 5.12
N ALA A 82 -15.06 -2.55 4.89
CA ALA A 82 -15.66 -1.34 5.45
C ALA A 82 -16.79 -0.74 4.60
N ALA A 83 -16.76 -0.94 3.28
CA ALA A 83 -17.68 -0.29 2.33
C ALA A 83 -18.67 -1.26 1.67
N THR A 84 -18.45 -2.57 1.78
CA THR A 84 -19.29 -3.57 1.10
C THR A 84 -19.70 -4.71 2.04
N SER A 85 -20.70 -5.49 1.63
CA SER A 85 -21.10 -6.73 2.31
C SER A 85 -20.45 -7.99 1.72
N VAL A 86 -19.58 -7.86 0.72
CA VAL A 86 -19.00 -8.99 -0.04
C VAL A 86 -18.14 -9.90 0.84
N VAL A 87 -17.46 -9.34 1.83
CA VAL A 87 -16.62 -10.12 2.74
C VAL A 87 -17.51 -10.80 3.80
N PRO A 88 -17.48 -12.15 3.90
CA PRO A 88 -18.22 -12.89 4.92
C PRO A 88 -17.82 -12.44 6.33
N GLU A 89 -18.77 -12.43 7.27
CA GLU A 89 -18.55 -11.92 8.64
C GLU A 89 -17.38 -12.58 9.36
N ARG A 90 -17.17 -13.89 9.16
CA ARG A 90 -16.05 -14.65 9.71
C ARG A 90 -14.67 -14.15 9.27
N LEU A 91 -14.61 -13.42 8.15
CA LEU A 91 -13.39 -12.83 7.58
C LEU A 91 -13.34 -11.32 7.78
N ARG A 92 -14.24 -10.70 8.54
CA ARG A 92 -14.18 -9.25 8.82
C ARG A 92 -13.23 -8.96 9.98
N PHE A 93 -12.87 -7.68 10.11
CA PHE A 93 -12.03 -7.23 11.21
C PHE A 93 -12.70 -7.46 12.56
N GLN A 94 -12.03 -8.20 13.44
CA GLN A 94 -12.38 -8.23 14.86
C GLN A 94 -11.85 -6.99 15.59
N ASN A 95 -10.65 -6.52 15.23
CA ASN A 95 -10.01 -5.35 15.84
C ASN A 95 -9.59 -4.32 14.78
N TYR A 96 -10.51 -3.40 14.47
CA TYR A 96 -10.26 -2.33 13.49
C TYR A 96 -9.01 -1.50 13.79
N GLN A 97 -8.72 -1.20 15.07
CA GLN A 97 -7.56 -0.38 15.41
C GLN A 97 -6.24 -1.05 15.05
N LEU A 98 -6.12 -2.35 15.33
CA LEU A 98 -4.92 -3.10 14.99
C LEU A 98 -4.70 -3.09 13.47
N TRP A 99 -5.73 -3.42 12.70
CA TRP A 99 -5.65 -3.43 11.24
C TRP A 99 -5.30 -2.07 10.65
N MET A 100 -5.87 -0.98 11.18
CA MET A 100 -5.53 0.38 10.73
C MET A 100 -4.08 0.75 11.09
N ARG A 101 -3.59 0.36 12.27
CA ARG A 101 -2.19 0.58 12.69
C ARG A 101 -1.20 -0.22 11.84
N THR A 102 -1.53 -1.47 11.52
CA THR A 102 -0.72 -2.29 10.61
C THR A 102 -0.66 -1.67 9.22
N LEU A 103 -1.80 -1.23 8.68
CA LEU A 103 -1.85 -0.61 7.35
C LEU A 103 -0.99 0.67 7.29
N ILE A 104 -1.11 1.57 8.28
CA ILE A 104 -0.29 2.79 8.30
C ILE A 104 1.20 2.49 8.50
N GLY A 105 1.54 1.48 9.30
CA GLY A 105 2.92 1.03 9.48
C GLY A 105 3.52 0.50 8.18
N LEU A 106 2.84 -0.45 7.53
CA LEU A 106 3.28 -0.99 6.24
C LEU A 106 3.40 0.09 5.16
N TRP A 107 2.46 1.05 5.15
CA TRP A 107 2.50 2.16 4.21
C TRP A 107 3.72 3.07 4.41
N TRP A 108 4.02 3.46 5.65
CA TRP A 108 5.23 4.23 5.93
C TRP A 108 6.50 3.46 5.59
N SER A 109 6.56 2.17 5.92
CA SER A 109 7.68 1.32 5.53
C SER A 109 7.85 1.27 4.00
N ALA A 110 6.75 1.14 3.24
CA ALA A 110 6.80 1.16 1.78
C ALA A 110 7.38 2.49 1.26
N ILE A 111 6.96 3.62 1.81
CA ILE A 111 7.51 4.94 1.45
C ILE A 111 8.99 5.04 1.75
N LEU A 112 9.41 4.68 2.97
CA LEU A 112 10.81 4.82 3.38
C LEU A 112 11.73 3.98 2.50
N ILE A 113 11.34 2.74 2.19
CA ILE A 113 12.11 1.88 1.27
C ILE A 113 12.05 2.45 -0.16
N GLY A 114 10.91 2.97 -0.60
CA GLY A 114 10.77 3.58 -1.92
C GLY A 114 11.58 4.86 -2.09
N ILE A 115 11.81 5.61 -1.02
CA ILE A 115 12.76 6.73 -1.02
C ILE A 115 14.20 6.19 -1.07
N TRP A 116 14.49 5.13 -0.32
CA TRP A 116 15.81 4.52 -0.28
C TRP A 116 16.26 3.98 -1.65
N THR A 117 15.37 3.50 -2.51
CA THR A 117 15.75 3.06 -3.87
C THR A 117 16.45 4.15 -4.67
N TYR A 118 16.07 5.43 -4.50
CA TYR A 118 16.73 6.56 -5.17
C TYR A 118 18.13 6.85 -4.66
N PHE A 119 18.48 6.44 -3.44
CA PHE A 119 19.81 6.64 -2.86
C PHE A 119 20.77 5.48 -3.12
N VAL A 120 20.26 4.32 -3.56
CA VAL A 120 21.08 3.15 -3.89
C VAL A 120 21.19 2.93 -5.40
N ALA A 121 20.20 3.41 -6.16
CA ALA A 121 20.24 3.40 -7.62
C ALA A 121 20.93 4.64 -8.23
N ALA A 122 21.35 5.61 -7.41
CA ALA A 122 22.15 6.78 -7.81
C ALA A 122 23.64 6.55 -7.51
#